data_AF-A0A966TMW4-F1
#
_entry.id   AF-A0A966TMW4-F1
#
_cell.length_a   1.000
_cell.length_b   1.000
_cell.length_c   1.000
_cell.angle_alpha   90.00
_cell.angle_beta   90.00
_cell.angle_gamma   90.00
#
_symmetry.space_group_name_H-M   'P 1'
#
loop_
_entity.id
_entity.type
_entity.pdbx_description
1 polymer ?
#
loop_
_entity_poly.entity_id
_entity_poly.type
_entity_poly.pdbx_seq_one_letter_code
_entity_poly.pdbx_strand_id
1 'polypeptide(L)'
;MKMWPVPWTEGAEQAHLLAYRQSADRIMVLTNVFLTLVCAGVAAFNGSWVPVLLLGFPTLLLSYVLYRWHSGQLLTRLFMACAFMVFTSLLIHQSHGDIEAHFSAFGLIGVLLYYRDWRTIAAATVFIYVQHLVGGYAQTLGMPVYVFDTPQFWFTFWLHVAYFLPFVSMMGLLSLWLKNEALAQHRTIQEGLRTAHALREANEKAKVASRLKSQFLANMSHE
;
A
#
# COMPACT_ATOMS: atom_id res chain seq x y z
N MET A 1 4.22 -5.99 27.45
CA MET A 1 3.53 -6.18 26.15
C MET A 1 2.38 -5.16 26.08
N LYS A 2 2.61 -3.95 25.53
CA LYS A 2 1.57 -2.91 25.37
C LYS A 2 0.89 -3.15 24.01
N MET A 3 -0.29 -3.76 24.03
CA MET A 3 -1.04 -4.24 22.87
C MET A 3 -2.12 -3.27 22.35
N TRP A 4 -2.01 -1.95 22.59
CA TRP A 4 -3.06 -1.01 22.14
C TRP A 4 -2.48 0.29 21.58
N PRO A 5 -3.03 0.86 20.49
CA PRO A 5 -2.51 2.09 19.91
C PRO A 5 -2.78 3.29 20.82
N VAL A 6 -1.77 4.14 20.94
CA VAL A 6 -1.79 5.44 21.61
C VAL A 6 -2.60 6.44 20.74
N PRO A 7 -3.32 7.43 21.32
CA PRO A 7 -4.16 8.34 20.57
C PRO A 7 -3.32 9.27 19.66
N TRP A 8 -3.51 9.11 18.36
CA TRP A 8 -3.48 10.10 17.28
C TRP A 8 -2.73 11.42 17.52
N THR A 9 -1.39 11.41 17.37
CA THR A 9 -0.62 12.62 17.05
C THR A 9 -0.53 12.77 15.52
N GLU A 10 -1.63 13.19 14.91
CA GLU A 10 -1.87 13.02 13.47
C GLU A 10 -1.00 13.89 12.53
N GLY A 11 -0.63 15.12 12.88
CA GLY A 11 -0.03 16.04 11.90
C GLY A 11 1.37 15.66 11.42
N ALA A 12 2.32 15.54 12.34
CA ALA A 12 3.73 15.26 12.01
C ALA A 12 3.94 13.80 11.54
N GLU A 13 3.25 12.84 12.17
CA GLU A 13 3.33 11.43 11.77
C GLU A 13 2.76 11.19 10.36
N GLN A 14 1.72 11.92 9.97
CA GLN A 14 1.18 11.83 8.62
C GLN A 14 2.13 12.42 7.57
N ALA A 15 2.83 13.52 7.87
CA ALA A 15 3.80 14.12 6.95
C ALA A 15 4.97 13.17 6.62
N HIS A 16 5.46 12.41 7.61
CA HIS A 16 6.53 11.43 7.37
C HIS A 16 6.07 10.22 6.55
N LEU A 17 4.87 9.71 6.84
CA LEU A 17 4.29 8.62 6.06
C LEU A 17 3.93 9.05 4.63
N LEU A 18 3.75 10.36 4.38
CA LEU A 18 3.42 10.88 3.05
C LEU A 18 4.50 10.54 2.02
N ALA A 19 5.78 10.78 2.32
CA ALA A 19 6.88 10.48 1.39
C ALA A 19 6.94 8.98 1.02
N TYR A 20 6.74 8.11 2.01
CA TYR A 20 6.62 6.66 1.77
C TYR A 20 5.44 6.32 0.86
N ARG A 21 4.29 6.95 1.10
CA ARG A 21 3.07 6.70 0.31
C ARG A 21 3.16 7.24 -1.11
N GLN A 22 3.80 8.39 -1.31
CA GLN A 22 4.08 8.92 -2.65
C GLN A 22 4.99 7.98 -3.44
N SER A 23 6.01 7.42 -2.77
CA SER A 23 6.89 6.41 -3.36
C SER A 23 6.12 5.11 -3.68
N ALA A 24 5.20 4.71 -2.79
CA ALA A 24 4.35 3.54 -2.99
C ALA A 24 3.37 3.69 -4.16
N ASP A 25 2.82 4.88 -4.41
CA ASP A 25 1.92 5.10 -5.56
C ASP A 25 2.58 4.72 -6.90
N ARG A 26 3.88 5.01 -7.05
CA ARG A 26 4.64 4.63 -8.25
C ARG A 26 4.65 3.11 -8.43
N ILE A 27 4.84 2.35 -7.35
CA ILE A 27 4.76 0.88 -7.38
C ILE A 27 3.34 0.47 -7.80
N MET A 28 2.29 1.09 -7.24
CA MET A 28 0.92 0.73 -7.59
C MET A 28 0.57 0.98 -9.04
N VAL A 29 0.98 2.13 -9.61
CA VAL A 29 0.77 2.41 -11.04
C VAL A 29 1.53 1.41 -11.90
N LEU A 30 2.78 1.09 -11.57
CA LEU A 30 3.55 0.08 -12.30
C LEU A 30 2.88 -1.30 -12.24
N THR A 31 2.33 -1.68 -11.08
CA THR A 31 1.53 -2.88 -10.94
C THR A 31 0.26 -2.82 -11.80
N ASN A 32 -0.46 -1.70 -11.85
CA ASN A 32 -1.62 -1.55 -12.74
C ASN A 32 -1.25 -1.63 -14.22
N VAL A 33 -0.11 -1.06 -14.64
CA VAL A 33 0.41 -1.20 -16.00
C VAL A 33 0.66 -2.68 -16.30
N PHE A 34 1.38 -3.37 -15.41
CA PHE A 34 1.64 -4.80 -15.54
C PHE A 34 0.34 -5.62 -15.64
N LEU A 35 -0.62 -5.40 -14.74
CA LEU A 35 -1.90 -6.09 -14.74
C LEU A 35 -2.71 -5.80 -16.01
N THR A 36 -2.67 -4.57 -16.52
CA THR A 36 -3.31 -4.23 -17.81
C THR A 36 -2.70 -5.03 -18.96
N LEU A 37 -1.37 -5.17 -18.99
CA LEU A 37 -0.67 -5.98 -19.99
C LEU A 37 -1.02 -7.47 -19.87
N VAL A 38 -1.13 -8.00 -18.65
CA VAL A 38 -1.56 -9.39 -18.43
C VAL A 38 -2.99 -9.58 -18.93
N CYS A 39 -3.93 -8.72 -18.54
CA CYS A 39 -5.33 -8.82 -18.99
C CYS A 39 -5.47 -8.66 -20.51
N ALA A 40 -4.68 -7.77 -21.13
CA ALA A 40 -4.61 -7.62 -22.58
C ALA A 40 -4.02 -8.87 -23.26
N GLY A 41 -3.00 -9.49 -22.64
CA GLY A 41 -2.44 -10.76 -23.08
C GLY A 41 -3.49 -11.86 -23.08
N VAL A 42 -4.22 -12.03 -21.98
CA VAL A 42 -5.34 -13.00 -21.88
C VAL A 42 -6.42 -12.69 -22.92
N ALA A 43 -6.78 -11.42 -23.11
CA ALA A 43 -7.74 -11.01 -24.15
C ALA A 43 -7.28 -11.34 -25.57
N ALA A 44 -5.97 -11.30 -25.84
CA ALA A 44 -5.44 -11.71 -27.14
C ALA A 44 -5.65 -13.20 -27.42
N PHE A 45 -5.70 -14.06 -26.39
CA PHE A 45 -5.94 -15.49 -26.53
C PHE A 45 -7.42 -15.87 -26.61
N ASN A 46 -8.29 -15.22 -25.83
CA ASN A 46 -9.71 -15.60 -25.70
C ASN A 46 -10.72 -14.58 -26.26
N GLY A 47 -10.25 -13.46 -26.83
CA GLY A 47 -11.09 -12.43 -27.45
C GLY A 47 -11.77 -11.46 -26.48
N SER A 48 -11.49 -11.51 -25.18
CA SER A 48 -12.13 -10.69 -24.14
C SER A 48 -11.64 -9.23 -24.07
N TRP A 49 -11.53 -8.55 -25.21
CA TRP A 49 -11.02 -7.17 -25.29
C TRP A 49 -11.97 -6.13 -24.69
N VAL A 50 -13.28 -6.35 -24.76
CA VAL A 50 -14.30 -5.43 -24.25
C VAL A 50 -14.09 -5.09 -22.77
N PRO A 51 -13.98 -6.05 -21.83
CA PRO A 51 -13.76 -5.74 -20.42
C PRO A 51 -12.38 -5.08 -20.17
N VAL A 52 -11.34 -5.40 -20.95
CA VAL A 52 -10.04 -4.71 -20.86
C VAL A 52 -10.16 -3.24 -21.24
N LEU A 53 -10.87 -2.93 -22.33
CA LEU A 53 -11.06 -1.56 -22.82
C LEU A 53 -12.00 -0.74 -21.94
N LEU A 54 -13.06 -1.35 -21.40
CA LEU A 54 -14.06 -0.64 -20.61
C LEU A 54 -13.73 -0.53 -19.12
N LEU A 55 -12.98 -1.48 -18.56
CA LEU A 55 -12.65 -1.50 -17.13
C LEU A 55 -11.16 -1.35 -16.88
N GLY A 56 -10.32 -2.11 -17.60
CA GLY A 56 -8.87 -2.11 -17.40
C GLY A 56 -8.22 -0.77 -17.73
N PHE A 57 -8.40 -0.28 -18.96
CA PHE A 57 -7.81 0.97 -19.41
C PHE A 57 -8.27 2.20 -18.62
N PRO A 58 -9.58 2.41 -18.36
CA PRO A 58 -10.04 3.52 -17.53
C PRO A 58 -9.51 3.45 -16.09
N THR A 59 -9.41 2.25 -15.52
CA THR A 59 -8.82 2.06 -14.19
C THR A 59 -7.34 2.44 -14.17
N LEU A 60 -6.58 2.00 -15.17
CA LEU A 60 -5.17 2.39 -15.31
C LEU A 60 -5.02 3.90 -15.49
N LEU A 61 -5.81 4.51 -16.38
CA LEU A 61 -5.76 5.94 -16.65
C LEU A 61 -6.06 6.75 -15.39
N LEU A 62 -7.13 6.41 -14.67
CA LEU A 62 -7.50 7.10 -13.43
C LEU A 62 -6.44 6.87 -12.34
N SER A 63 -5.83 5.67 -12.28
CA SER A 63 -4.73 5.40 -11.36
C SER A 63 -3.53 6.33 -11.62
N TYR A 64 -3.18 6.52 -12.90
CA TYR A 64 -2.10 7.41 -13.29
C TYR A 64 -2.43 8.87 -12.99
N VAL A 65 -3.65 9.32 -13.30
CA VAL A 65 -4.13 10.66 -13.00
C VAL A 65 -4.05 10.98 -11.50
N LEU A 66 -4.55 10.08 -10.65
CA LEU A 66 -4.51 10.26 -9.20
C LEU A 66 -3.07 10.21 -8.66
N TYR A 67 -2.22 9.35 -9.21
CA TYR A 67 -0.80 9.37 -8.89
C TYR A 67 -0.14 10.71 -9.26
N ARG A 68 -0.45 11.30 -10.42
CA ARG A 68 0.19 12.55 -10.87
C ARG A 68 -0.23 13.77 -10.09
N TRP A 69 -1.48 13.86 -9.64
CA TRP A 69 -2.03 15.08 -9.02
C TRP A 69 -2.39 14.94 -7.54
N HIS A 70 -2.61 13.72 -7.06
CA HIS A 70 -3.05 13.43 -5.69
C HIS A 70 -2.14 12.41 -5.00
N SER A 71 -0.86 12.37 -5.36
CA SER A 71 0.09 11.40 -4.81
C SER A 71 0.15 11.44 -3.28
N GLY A 72 0.10 10.26 -2.66
CA GLY A 72 0.19 10.05 -1.23
C GLY A 72 -1.09 10.37 -0.47
N GLN A 73 -2.15 10.89 -1.11
CA GLN A 73 -3.44 11.17 -0.48
C GLN A 73 -4.24 9.90 -0.21
N LEU A 74 -5.12 9.92 0.79
CA LEU A 74 -5.95 8.76 1.13
C LEU A 74 -6.79 8.28 -0.06
N LEU A 75 -7.39 9.22 -0.81
CA LEU A 75 -8.20 8.91 -1.98
C LEU A 75 -7.43 8.05 -2.99
N THR A 76 -6.21 8.45 -3.36
CA THR A 76 -5.34 7.70 -4.27
C THR A 76 -5.04 6.30 -3.76
N ARG A 77 -4.71 6.17 -2.46
CA ARG A 77 -4.40 4.85 -1.88
C ARG A 77 -5.60 3.91 -1.89
N LEU A 78 -6.79 4.42 -1.55
CA LEU A 78 -8.03 3.63 -1.58
C LEU A 78 -8.40 3.27 -3.02
N PHE A 79 -8.23 4.20 -3.96
CA PHE A 79 -8.45 3.92 -5.37
C PHE A 79 -7.51 2.81 -5.89
N MET A 80 -6.22 2.87 -5.58
CA MET A 80 -5.26 1.83 -5.98
C MET A 80 -5.64 0.45 -5.42
N ALA A 81 -6.14 0.40 -4.18
CA ALA A 81 -6.65 -0.82 -3.58
C ALA A 81 -7.84 -1.40 -4.37
N CYS A 82 -8.83 -0.56 -4.71
CA CYS A 82 -9.96 -0.98 -5.54
C CYS A 82 -9.53 -1.33 -6.97
N ALA A 83 -8.58 -0.60 -7.55
CA ALA A 83 -8.04 -0.84 -8.89
C ALA A 83 -7.41 -2.23 -9.01
N PHE A 84 -6.64 -2.65 -8.01
CA PHE A 84 -6.11 -4.01 -7.94
C PHE A 84 -7.23 -5.06 -7.93
N MET A 85 -8.32 -4.81 -7.19
CA MET A 85 -9.46 -5.72 -7.18
C MET A 85 -10.23 -5.71 -8.50
N VAL A 86 -10.30 -4.58 -9.22
CA VAL A 86 -10.83 -4.55 -10.59
C VAL A 86 -10.02 -5.45 -11.52
N PHE A 87 -8.68 -5.38 -11.47
CA PHE A 87 -7.83 -6.26 -12.27
C PHE A 87 -7.93 -7.73 -11.85
N THR A 88 -8.04 -8.03 -10.56
CA THR A 88 -8.34 -9.40 -10.10
C THR A 88 -9.68 -9.89 -10.67
N SER A 89 -10.76 -9.10 -10.56
CA SER A 89 -12.06 -9.44 -11.12
C SER A 89 -12.04 -9.61 -12.65
N LEU A 90 -11.23 -8.81 -13.35
CA LEU A 90 -11.00 -8.98 -14.79
C LEU A 90 -10.35 -10.32 -15.09
N LEU A 91 -9.25 -10.66 -14.42
CA LEU A 91 -8.58 -11.95 -14.64
C LEU A 91 -9.53 -13.12 -14.37
N ILE A 92 -10.28 -13.09 -13.26
CA ILE A 92 -11.30 -14.10 -12.92
C ILE A 92 -12.36 -14.19 -14.02
N HIS A 93 -12.85 -13.06 -14.51
CA HIS A 93 -13.86 -13.06 -15.58
C HIS A 93 -13.30 -13.61 -16.89
N GLN A 94 -12.10 -13.20 -17.29
CA GLN A 94 -11.44 -13.65 -18.51
C GLN A 94 -11.08 -15.15 -18.46
N SER A 95 -10.87 -15.70 -17.25
CA SER A 95 -10.63 -17.11 -17.02
C SER A 95 -11.90 -17.92 -16.72
N HIS A 96 -13.10 -17.35 -16.91
CA HIS A 96 -14.38 -18.03 -16.67
C HIS A 96 -14.59 -18.50 -15.22
N GLY A 97 -14.10 -17.74 -14.24
CA GLY A 97 -14.26 -18.05 -12.82
C GLY A 97 -13.17 -18.95 -12.24
N ASP A 98 -12.08 -19.16 -12.98
CA ASP A 98 -10.97 -20.04 -12.58
C ASP A 98 -10.41 -19.71 -11.19
N ILE A 99 -10.14 -20.76 -10.40
CA ILE A 99 -9.70 -20.63 -9.01
C ILE A 99 -8.32 -19.99 -8.95
N GLU A 100 -7.43 -20.33 -9.88
CA GLU A 100 -6.06 -19.82 -9.95
C GLU A 100 -6.02 -18.30 -10.13
N ALA A 101 -6.97 -17.73 -10.88
CA ALA A 101 -7.08 -16.29 -11.06
C ALA A 101 -7.39 -15.54 -9.75
N HIS A 102 -8.07 -16.19 -8.80
CA HIS A 102 -8.39 -15.60 -7.49
C HIS A 102 -7.13 -15.39 -6.62
N PHE A 103 -6.06 -16.16 -6.85
CA PHE A 103 -4.79 -15.97 -6.12
C PHE A 103 -4.19 -14.58 -6.34
N SER A 104 -4.54 -13.90 -7.43
CA SER A 104 -4.12 -12.52 -7.69
C SER A 104 -4.52 -11.56 -6.55
N ALA A 105 -5.68 -11.76 -5.91
CA ALA A 105 -6.10 -10.93 -4.77
C ALA A 105 -5.11 -11.00 -3.61
N PHE A 106 -4.60 -12.19 -3.29
CA PHE A 106 -3.65 -12.41 -2.20
C PHE A 106 -2.33 -11.68 -2.48
N GLY A 107 -1.78 -11.87 -3.68
CA GLY A 107 -0.55 -11.20 -4.10
C GLY A 107 -0.69 -9.68 -4.08
N LEU A 108 -1.78 -9.15 -4.64
CA LEU A 108 -2.00 -7.71 -4.75
C LEU A 108 -2.30 -7.04 -3.39
N ILE A 109 -3.01 -7.71 -2.49
CA ILE A 109 -3.14 -7.25 -1.09
C ILE A 109 -1.77 -7.21 -0.40
N GLY A 110 -0.89 -8.17 -0.68
CA GLY A 110 0.51 -8.13 -0.23
C GLY A 110 1.24 -6.88 -0.74
N VAL A 111 1.04 -6.49 -2.01
CA VAL A 111 1.61 -5.25 -2.55
C VAL A 111 1.05 -4.01 -1.84
N LEU A 112 -0.24 -3.99 -1.47
CA LEU A 112 -0.84 -2.85 -0.75
C LEU A 112 -0.17 -2.55 0.61
N LEU A 113 0.58 -3.49 1.19
CA LEU A 113 1.35 -3.27 2.42
C LEU A 113 2.42 -2.17 2.28
N TYR A 114 2.89 -1.88 1.06
CA TYR A 114 3.79 -0.74 0.82
C TYR A 114 3.20 0.60 1.30
N TYR A 115 1.88 0.75 1.32
CA TYR A 115 1.24 1.95 1.85
C TYR A 115 1.30 2.09 3.37
N ARG A 116 1.52 0.99 4.10
CA ARG A 116 1.45 0.92 5.57
C ARG A 116 0.16 1.58 6.08
N ASP A 117 -0.94 1.27 5.40
CA ASP A 117 -2.26 1.81 5.68
C ASP A 117 -3.29 0.68 5.65
N TRP A 118 -3.78 0.27 6.81
CA TRP A 118 -4.75 -0.83 6.90
C TRP A 118 -6.05 -0.55 6.13
N ARG A 119 -6.38 0.73 5.89
CA ARG A 119 -7.58 1.13 5.17
C ARG A 119 -7.56 0.69 3.70
N THR A 120 -6.38 0.55 3.09
CA THR A 120 -6.26 0.03 1.73
C THR A 120 -6.61 -1.45 1.68
N ILE A 121 -6.18 -2.22 2.69
CA ILE A 121 -6.54 -3.63 2.83
C ILE A 121 -8.06 -3.76 2.98
N ALA A 122 -8.64 -2.99 3.91
CA ALA A 122 -10.09 -3.00 4.13
C ALA A 122 -10.88 -2.61 2.88
N ALA A 123 -10.45 -1.58 2.14
CA ALA A 123 -11.11 -1.15 0.91
C ALA A 123 -11.04 -2.23 -0.17
N ALA A 124 -9.87 -2.86 -0.38
CA ALA A 124 -9.74 -3.98 -1.31
C ALA A 124 -10.66 -5.15 -0.93
N THR A 125 -10.65 -5.56 0.35
CA THR A 125 -11.51 -6.65 0.85
C THR A 125 -13.00 -6.36 0.63
N VAL A 126 -13.47 -5.16 1.00
CA VAL A 126 -14.88 -4.80 0.79
C VAL A 126 -15.21 -4.78 -0.69
N PHE A 127 -14.36 -4.19 -1.52
CA PHE A 127 -14.59 -4.10 -2.96
C PHE A 127 -14.72 -5.49 -3.59
N ILE A 128 -13.78 -6.40 -3.30
CA ILE A 128 -13.79 -7.72 -3.93
C ILE A 128 -14.96 -8.58 -3.43
N TYR A 129 -15.33 -8.49 -2.14
CA TYR A 129 -16.53 -9.16 -1.63
C TYR A 129 -17.81 -8.65 -2.28
N VAL A 130 -17.94 -7.33 -2.47
CA VAL A 130 -19.09 -6.76 -3.18
C VAL A 130 -19.10 -7.25 -4.63
N GLN A 131 -17.96 -7.29 -5.31
CA GLN A 131 -17.89 -7.79 -6.68
C GLN A 131 -18.23 -9.28 -6.77
N HIS A 132 -17.79 -10.10 -5.81
CA HIS A 132 -18.12 -11.54 -5.79
C HIS A 132 -19.60 -11.77 -5.48
N LEU A 133 -20.18 -11.00 -4.55
CA LEU A 133 -21.59 -11.07 -4.21
C LEU A 133 -22.45 -10.63 -5.40
N VAL A 134 -22.23 -9.43 -5.93
CA VAL A 134 -23.05 -8.84 -6.98
C VAL A 134 -22.80 -9.55 -8.31
N GLY A 135 -21.54 -9.74 -8.71
CA GLY A 135 -21.16 -10.39 -9.95
C GLY A 135 -21.48 -11.88 -9.96
N GLY A 136 -21.25 -12.59 -8.85
CA GLY A 136 -21.60 -14.00 -8.73
C GLY A 136 -23.11 -14.20 -8.70
N TYR A 137 -23.87 -13.32 -8.02
CA TYR A 137 -25.33 -13.39 -8.07
C TYR A 137 -25.86 -13.09 -9.47
N ALA A 138 -25.33 -12.06 -10.14
CA ALA A 138 -25.61 -11.77 -11.55
C ALA A 138 -25.35 -12.95 -12.48
N GLN A 139 -24.26 -13.70 -12.27
CA GLN A 139 -23.96 -14.93 -13.01
C GLN A 139 -25.06 -15.97 -12.81
N THR A 140 -25.62 -16.12 -11.60
CA THR A 140 -26.77 -17.04 -11.37
C THR A 140 -28.04 -16.66 -12.12
N LEU A 141 -28.18 -15.38 -12.49
CA LEU A 141 -29.28 -14.86 -13.28
C LEU A 141 -29.03 -14.98 -14.80
N GLY A 142 -27.91 -15.59 -15.21
CA GLY A 142 -27.55 -15.78 -16.61
C GLY A 142 -26.87 -14.59 -17.27
N MET A 143 -26.46 -13.56 -16.51
CA MET A 143 -25.65 -12.49 -17.07
C MET A 143 -24.26 -13.02 -17.46
N PRO A 144 -23.65 -12.53 -18.57
CA PRO A 144 -22.35 -13.01 -19.05
C PRO A 144 -21.19 -12.43 -18.23
N VAL A 145 -21.23 -12.66 -16.91
CA VAL A 145 -20.19 -12.31 -15.94
C VAL A 145 -19.77 -13.61 -15.27
N TYR A 146 -18.47 -13.77 -15.04
CA TYR A 146 -17.92 -15.01 -14.49
C TYR A 146 -17.12 -14.66 -13.23
N VAL A 147 -17.49 -15.32 -12.12
CA VAL A 147 -16.90 -15.15 -10.80
C VAL A 147 -16.55 -16.51 -10.22
N PHE A 148 -17.49 -17.46 -10.25
CA PHE A 148 -17.27 -18.82 -9.77
C PHE A 148 -17.45 -19.83 -10.90
N ASP A 149 -16.65 -20.88 -10.89
CA ASP A 149 -16.68 -22.02 -11.83
C ASP A 149 -17.74 -23.09 -11.46
N THR A 150 -18.56 -22.80 -10.45
CA THR A 150 -19.58 -23.70 -9.90
C THR A 150 -20.96 -23.02 -9.86
N PRO A 151 -22.06 -23.78 -10.07
CA PRO A 151 -23.41 -23.25 -9.92
C PRO A 151 -23.85 -23.06 -8.45
N GLN A 152 -23.11 -23.57 -7.46
CA GLN A 152 -23.48 -23.49 -6.03
C GLN A 152 -23.13 -22.13 -5.38
N PHE A 153 -23.63 -21.03 -5.95
CA PHE A 153 -23.25 -19.66 -5.58
C PHE A 153 -23.22 -19.37 -4.08
N TRP A 154 -24.33 -19.57 -3.35
CA TRP A 154 -24.40 -19.18 -1.94
C TRP A 154 -23.40 -19.93 -1.06
N PHE A 155 -23.23 -21.22 -1.30
CA PHE A 155 -22.27 -22.03 -0.55
C PHE A 155 -20.84 -21.58 -0.85
N THR A 156 -20.48 -21.45 -2.13
CA THR A 156 -19.14 -21.06 -2.57
C THR A 156 -18.80 -19.64 -2.14
N PHE A 157 -19.74 -18.69 -2.21
CA PHE A 157 -19.53 -17.31 -1.76
C PHE A 157 -19.16 -17.23 -0.27
N TRP A 158 -19.94 -17.89 0.60
CA TRP A 158 -19.65 -17.86 2.04
C TRP A 158 -18.35 -18.60 2.39
N LEU A 159 -18.06 -19.70 1.71
CA LEU A 159 -16.79 -20.41 1.86
C LEU A 159 -15.60 -19.55 1.42
N HIS A 160 -15.75 -18.83 0.31
CA HIS A 160 -14.74 -17.90 -0.20
C HIS A 160 -14.48 -16.75 0.81
N VAL A 161 -15.54 -16.14 1.36
CA VAL A 161 -15.43 -15.14 2.43
C VAL A 161 -14.70 -15.72 3.64
N ALA A 162 -15.11 -16.90 4.11
CA ALA A 162 -14.54 -17.53 5.30
C ALA A 162 -13.05 -17.85 5.15
N TYR A 163 -12.61 -18.32 3.98
CA TYR A 163 -11.19 -18.65 3.74
C TYR A 163 -10.32 -17.41 3.56
N PHE A 164 -10.88 -16.33 3.00
CA PHE A 164 -10.10 -15.11 2.79
C PHE A 164 -9.99 -14.25 4.06
N LEU A 165 -10.97 -14.33 4.96
CA LEU A 165 -11.06 -13.48 6.15
C LEU A 165 -9.83 -13.54 7.08
N PRO A 166 -9.24 -14.72 7.39
CA PRO A 166 -8.02 -14.80 8.20
C PRO A 166 -6.83 -14.09 7.53
N PHE A 167 -6.68 -14.24 6.21
CA PHE A 167 -5.60 -13.62 5.45
C PHE A 167 -5.70 -12.09 5.48
N VAL A 168 -6.86 -11.52 5.11
CA VAL A 168 -7.04 -10.06 5.08
C VAL A 168 -6.95 -9.44 6.47
N SER A 169 -7.39 -10.16 7.51
CA SER A 169 -7.23 -9.76 8.91
C SER A 169 -5.76 -9.67 9.29
N MET A 170 -4.97 -10.70 8.97
CA MET A 170 -3.53 -10.70 9.23
C MET A 170 -2.79 -9.61 8.43
N MET A 171 -3.15 -9.38 7.18
CA MET A 171 -2.57 -8.30 6.36
C MET A 171 -2.91 -6.92 6.92
N GLY A 172 -4.12 -6.71 7.44
CA GLY A 172 -4.50 -5.49 8.15
C GLY A 172 -3.66 -5.25 9.41
N LEU A 173 -3.47 -6.29 10.24
CA LEU A 173 -2.60 -6.24 11.42
C LEU A 173 -1.13 -5.98 11.06
N LEU A 174 -0.62 -6.66 10.03
CA LEU A 174 0.73 -6.47 9.53
C LEU A 174 0.92 -5.03 9.03
N SER A 175 -0.06 -4.46 8.33
CA SER A 175 -0.03 -3.07 7.88
C SER A 175 0.05 -2.08 9.05
N LEU A 176 -0.70 -2.32 10.13
CA LEU A 176 -0.60 -1.55 11.36
C LEU A 176 0.77 -1.68 12.03
N TRP A 177 1.31 -2.89 12.10
CA TRP A 177 2.63 -3.13 12.67
C TRP A 177 3.73 -2.43 11.87
N LEU A 178 3.73 -2.57 10.54
CA LEU A 178 4.66 -1.89 9.64
C LEU A 178 4.58 -0.37 9.74
N LYS A 179 3.37 0.19 9.93
CA LYS A 179 3.19 1.63 10.18
C LYS A 179 3.88 2.03 11.48
N ASN A 180 3.62 1.31 12.56
CA ASN A 180 4.16 1.63 13.89
C ASN A 180 5.69 1.49 13.92
N GLU A 181 6.23 0.45 13.29
CA GLU A 181 7.66 0.21 13.17
C GLU A 181 8.34 1.36 12.38
N ALA A 182 7.75 1.78 11.27
CA ALA A 182 8.29 2.89 10.49
C ALA A 182 8.34 4.22 11.28
N LEU A 183 7.32 4.47 12.09
CA LEU A 183 7.27 5.65 12.96
C LEU A 183 8.31 5.55 14.09
N ALA A 184 8.46 4.37 14.71
CA ALA A 184 9.45 4.14 15.76
C ALA A 184 10.88 4.32 15.24
N GLN A 185 11.21 3.71 14.09
CA GLN A 185 12.52 3.84 13.44
C GLN A 185 12.86 5.30 13.12
N HIS A 186 11.88 6.08 12.64
CA HIS A 186 12.10 7.49 12.36
C HIS A 186 12.46 8.28 13.62
N ARG A 187 11.76 8.05 14.74
CA ARG A 187 12.05 8.71 16.02
C ARG A 187 13.48 8.40 16.48
N THR A 188 13.90 7.15 16.44
CA THR A 188 15.27 6.73 16.80
C THR A 188 16.33 7.42 15.94
N ILE A 189 16.11 7.49 14.62
CA ILE A 189 17.05 8.18 13.71
C ILE A 189 17.13 9.68 14.03
N GLN A 190 16.00 10.33 14.31
CA GLN A 190 15.97 11.75 14.67
C GLN A 190 16.69 12.03 15.98
N GLU A 191 16.51 11.19 17.00
CA GLU A 191 17.22 11.30 18.27
C GLU A 191 18.73 11.11 18.09
N GLY A 192 19.14 10.14 17.27
CA GLY A 192 20.55 9.92 16.92
C GLY A 192 21.16 11.12 16.21
N LEU A 193 20.45 11.70 15.23
CA LEU A 193 20.89 12.91 14.53
C LEU A 193 21.00 14.12 15.46
N ARG A 194 20.02 14.34 16.34
CA ARG A 194 20.07 15.42 17.34
C ARG A 194 21.27 15.26 18.28
N THR A 195 21.50 14.04 18.77
CA THR A 195 22.63 13.73 19.65
C THR A 195 23.96 13.97 18.94
N ALA A 196 24.08 13.53 17.68
CA ALA A 196 25.29 13.74 16.89
C ALA A 196 25.56 15.24 16.64
N HIS A 197 24.51 16.04 16.37
CA HIS A 197 24.62 17.48 16.22
C HIS A 197 25.07 18.17 17.52
N ALA A 198 24.44 17.83 18.64
CA ALA A 198 24.82 18.38 19.95
C ALA A 198 26.27 18.03 20.33
N LEU A 199 26.71 16.80 20.03
CA LEU A 199 28.09 16.38 20.28
C LEU A 199 29.08 17.15 19.40
N ARG A 200 28.76 17.38 18.12
CA ARG A 200 29.59 18.19 17.22
C ARG A 200 29.73 19.62 17.73
N GLU A 201 28.64 20.25 18.15
CA GLU A 201 28.67 21.60 18.71
C GLU A 201 29.49 21.67 20.01
N ALA A 202 29.33 20.71 20.91
CA ALA A 202 30.10 20.64 22.15
C ALA A 202 31.60 20.45 21.87
N ASN A 203 31.95 19.61 20.89
CA ASN A 203 33.33 19.37 20.49
C ASN A 203 33.96 20.64 19.88
N GLU A 204 33.25 21.35 19.00
CA GLU A 204 33.74 22.62 18.45
C GLU A 204 33.92 23.69 19.55
N LYS A 205 32.98 23.82 20.50
CA LYS A 205 33.14 24.71 21.66
C LYS A 205 34.36 24.33 22.51
N ALA A 206 34.59 23.04 22.75
CA ALA A 206 35.74 22.55 23.50
C ALA A 206 37.06 22.84 22.78
N LYS A 207 37.12 22.67 21.45
CA LYS A 207 38.29 23.04 20.62
C LYS A 207 38.58 24.53 20.68
N VAL A 208 37.56 25.37 20.57
CA VAL A 208 37.70 26.83 20.66
C VAL A 208 38.22 27.23 22.04
N ALA A 209 37.62 26.70 23.12
CA ALA A 209 38.07 26.97 24.48
C ALA A 209 39.53 26.53 24.71
N SER A 210 39.91 25.36 24.19
CA SER A 210 41.30 24.87 24.26
C SER A 210 42.27 25.79 23.53
N ARG A 211 41.92 26.25 22.31
CA ARG A 211 42.75 27.20 21.54
C ARG A 211 42.93 28.54 22.27
N LEU A 212 41.84 29.11 22.80
CA LEU A 212 41.90 30.36 23.57
C LEU A 212 42.77 30.21 24.83
N LYS A 213 42.64 29.09 25.55
CA LYS A 213 43.49 28.79 26.70
C LYS A 213 44.96 28.71 26.32
N SER A 214 45.30 28.02 25.22
CA SER A 214 46.69 27.93 24.75
C SER A 214 47.27 29.29 24.33
N GLN A 215 46.47 30.13 23.65
CA GLN A 215 46.89 31.49 23.29
C GLN A 215 47.13 32.38 24.52
N PHE A 216 46.24 32.30 25.52
CA PHE A 216 46.40 33.04 26.78
C PHE A 216 47.68 32.64 27.51
N LEU A 217 47.94 31.33 27.64
CA LEU A 217 49.16 30.82 28.28
C LEU A 217 50.43 31.26 27.53
N ALA A 218 50.40 31.26 26.20
CA ALA A 218 51.53 31.75 25.40
C ALA A 218 51.80 33.24 25.64
N ASN A 219 50.76 34.08 25.65
CA ASN A 219 50.93 35.52 25.87
C ASN A 219 51.47 35.85 27.27
N MET A 220 51.03 35.16 28.33
CA MET A 220 51.56 35.37 29.68
C MET A 220 53.00 34.88 29.87
N SER A 221 53.50 33.99 29.02
CA SER A 221 54.89 33.51 29.09
C SER A 221 55.90 34.47 28.45
N HIS A 222 55.41 35.48 27.74
CA HIS A 222 56.20 36.52 27.08
C HIS A 222 56.23 37.84 27.86
N GLU A 223 55.47 37.97 28.95
CA GLU A 223 55.58 39.04 29.96
C GLU A 223 56.49 38.60 31.11
#